data_AF-A0A9P9TEA3-F1
#
_entry.id   AF-A0A9P9TEA3-F1
#
_cell.length_a   1.000
_cell.length_b   1.000
_cell.length_c   1.000
_cell.angle_alpha   90.00
_cell.angle_beta   90.00
_cell.angle_gamma   90.00
#
_symmetry.space_group_name_H-M   'P 1'
#
loop_
_entity.id
_entity.type
_entity.pdbx_description
1 polymer ?
#
loop_
_entity_poly.entity_id
_entity_poly.type
_entity_poly.pdbx_seq_one_letter_code
_entity_poly.pdbx_strand_id
1 'polypeptide(L)'
;MRPATRFSSALLRRAIRTPLRAQSPANAVVTRAAAMPGNTAAAAARPFHTSVALRSIMPDAENPAPKKSEDHDQPSAPAELSTEEFHERADAYLNELVEKLEQAQEKDPQIEVEYAAGVLEVKVKDNSYVLNKQPPNRQIWLSSPLSGPKRFDWVVAQEGLNAKEGSGQGDWVYLRDGSSLTDIVKKELDVNVGVEDEGPI
;
A
#
# COMPACT_ATOMS: atom_id res chain seq x y z
N MET A 1 -8.75 33.72 -65.66
CA MET A 1 -8.25 35.00 -65.12
C MET A 1 -8.44 34.98 -63.61
N ARG A 2 -7.36 35.14 -62.83
CA ARG A 2 -7.38 35.34 -61.36
C ARG A 2 -7.75 36.82 -61.06
N PRO A 3 -8.17 37.13 -59.83
CA PRO A 3 -7.17 37.71 -58.93
C PRO A 3 -7.18 37.10 -57.52
N ALA A 4 -6.04 37.26 -56.86
CA ALA A 4 -5.73 36.83 -55.51
C ALA A 4 -5.66 38.04 -54.57
N THR A 5 -5.99 37.85 -53.29
CA THR A 5 -5.70 38.76 -52.17
C THR A 5 -5.80 37.93 -50.89
N ARG A 6 -4.71 37.35 -50.34
CA ARG A 6 -3.72 37.94 -49.43
C ARG A 6 -4.32 38.84 -48.33
N PHE A 7 -4.49 38.27 -47.14
CA PHE A 7 -4.37 39.01 -45.88
C PHE A 7 -3.05 38.61 -45.23
N SER A 8 -2.23 39.62 -44.95
CA SER A 8 -0.96 39.55 -44.23
C SER A 8 -1.06 40.42 -42.98
N SER A 9 -0.22 40.10 -41.99
CA SER A 9 0.21 40.93 -40.86
C SER A 9 -0.78 41.04 -39.68
N ALA A 10 -0.40 41.12 -38.41
CA ALA A 10 0.90 41.41 -37.81
C ALA A 10 1.00 40.84 -36.38
N LEU A 11 2.25 40.70 -35.93
CA LEU A 11 2.75 40.43 -34.59
C LEU A 11 2.18 41.39 -33.54
N LEU A 12 2.04 40.94 -32.28
CA LEU A 12 2.50 41.71 -31.12
C LEU A 12 2.69 40.84 -29.87
N ARG A 13 3.91 40.91 -29.35
CA ARG A 13 4.40 40.35 -28.09
C ARG A 13 3.73 41.06 -26.91
N ARG A 14 3.44 40.35 -25.82
CA ARG A 14 3.59 40.92 -24.47
C ARG A 14 3.86 39.84 -23.42
N ALA A 15 5.14 39.68 -23.09
CA ALA A 15 5.56 39.12 -21.83
C ALA A 15 5.26 40.14 -20.72
N ILE A 16 4.74 39.69 -19.57
CA ILE A 16 4.75 40.47 -18.34
C ILE A 16 5.37 39.61 -17.24
N ARG A 17 6.51 40.08 -16.77
CA ARG A 17 7.27 39.57 -15.63
C ARG A 17 6.54 39.90 -14.32
N THR A 18 6.77 39.04 -13.33
CA THR A 18 6.52 39.10 -11.88
C THR A 18 6.54 40.49 -11.21
N PRO A 19 6.06 40.57 -9.96
CA PRO A 19 7.06 40.88 -8.94
C PRO A 19 7.11 39.88 -7.76
N LEU A 20 8.35 39.53 -7.40
CA LEU A 20 8.73 38.99 -6.10
C LEU A 20 8.17 39.86 -4.97
N ARG A 21 7.61 39.23 -3.94
CA ARG A 21 7.35 39.88 -2.67
C ARG A 21 8.67 40.08 -1.92
N ALA A 22 9.00 41.35 -1.72
CA ALA A 22 10.19 41.83 -1.06
C ALA A 22 10.24 41.45 0.43
N GLN A 23 11.46 41.19 0.88
CA GLN A 23 11.88 41.14 2.28
C GLN A 23 11.78 42.53 2.92
N SER A 24 11.65 42.57 4.25
CA SER A 24 11.94 43.77 5.04
C SER A 24 12.75 43.44 6.30
N PRO A 25 13.52 44.41 6.81
CA PRO A 25 14.77 44.19 7.53
C PRO A 25 14.65 44.25 9.07
N ALA A 26 15.81 44.03 9.68
CA ALA A 26 16.12 43.70 11.06
C ALA A 26 15.97 44.81 12.14
N ASN A 27 16.21 44.35 13.38
CA ASN A 27 16.67 45.03 14.61
C ASN A 27 15.61 45.54 15.58
N ALA A 28 15.59 44.95 16.80
CA ALA A 28 16.15 45.61 17.97
C ALA A 28 16.26 44.67 19.18
N VAL A 29 17.40 44.78 19.86
CA VAL A 29 17.78 44.17 21.13
C VAL A 29 17.01 44.82 22.29
N VAL A 30 16.55 44.03 23.26
CA VAL A 30 16.35 44.52 24.64
C VAL A 30 16.92 43.50 25.62
N THR A 31 18.09 43.82 26.15
CA THR A 31 18.61 43.32 27.42
C THR A 31 18.12 44.25 28.54
N ARG A 32 17.67 43.69 29.68
CA ARG A 32 18.21 44.08 31.00
C ARG A 32 17.74 43.14 32.12
N ALA A 33 18.72 42.71 32.90
CA ALA A 33 18.60 41.93 34.12
C ALA A 33 18.19 42.79 35.34
N ALA A 34 17.68 42.13 36.37
CA ALA A 34 17.99 42.45 37.77
C ALA A 34 17.67 41.23 38.68
N ALA A 35 18.71 40.61 39.22
CA ALA A 35 18.65 39.65 40.32
C ALA A 35 19.71 40.07 41.35
N MET A 36 19.32 40.16 42.63
CA MET A 36 20.15 40.12 43.86
C MET A 36 19.26 40.42 45.08
N PRO A 37 19.67 40.15 46.35
CA PRO A 37 20.73 39.28 46.90
C PRO A 37 20.12 38.20 47.85
N GLY A 38 20.71 37.05 48.22
CA GLY A 38 22.02 36.76 48.82
C GLY A 38 21.88 36.56 50.35
N ASN A 39 21.98 35.32 50.88
CA ASN A 39 22.96 34.92 51.92
C ASN A 39 22.89 33.43 52.35
N THR A 40 24.05 32.78 52.26
CA THR A 40 24.69 31.73 53.10
C THR A 40 23.86 30.76 53.95
N ALA A 41 24.07 29.44 53.80
CA ALA A 41 24.97 28.65 54.67
C ALA A 41 24.83 27.12 54.49
N ALA A 42 25.98 26.45 54.59
CA ALA A 42 26.23 25.11 55.14
C ALA A 42 25.69 23.86 54.42
N ALA A 43 26.66 23.09 53.92
CA ALA A 43 26.57 21.70 53.56
C ALA A 43 26.12 20.81 54.74
N ALA A 44 25.29 19.81 54.46
CA ALA A 44 25.21 18.58 55.25
C ALA A 44 24.65 17.45 54.38
N ALA A 45 25.55 16.65 53.80
CA ALA A 45 25.21 15.33 53.27
C ALA A 45 24.71 14.46 54.43
N ARG A 46 23.53 13.85 54.29
CA ARG A 46 23.03 12.82 55.20
C ARG A 46 22.96 11.50 54.43
N PRO A 47 23.73 10.46 54.84
CA PRO A 47 23.65 9.14 54.24
C PRO A 47 22.50 8.37 54.87
N PHE A 48 21.77 7.61 54.06
CA PHE A 48 20.89 6.54 54.55
C PHE A 48 21.47 5.20 54.09
N HIS A 49 22.06 4.47 55.04
CA HIS A 49 22.31 3.03 55.01
C HIS A 49 21.28 2.39 55.96
N THR A 50 20.56 1.32 55.61
CA THR A 50 20.84 -0.13 55.68
C THR A 50 19.44 -0.79 55.46
N SER A 51 19.19 -2.03 55.08
CA SER A 51 19.89 -3.31 55.25
C SER A 51 19.19 -4.38 54.39
N VAL A 52 19.97 -5.40 54.05
CA VAL A 52 19.60 -6.74 53.55
C VAL A 52 18.29 -7.32 54.11
N ALA A 53 17.47 -7.88 53.22
CA ALA A 53 16.59 -9.01 53.53
C ALA A 53 16.79 -10.09 52.45
N LEU A 54 17.52 -11.14 52.83
CA LEU A 54 17.71 -12.39 52.11
C LEU A 54 16.64 -13.39 52.58
N ARG A 55 16.11 -14.18 51.63
CA ARG A 55 15.23 -15.38 51.70
C ARG A 55 13.72 -15.19 51.48
N SER A 56 13.34 -15.56 50.25
CA SER A 56 12.39 -16.63 49.90
C SER A 56 11.16 -16.81 50.80
N ILE A 57 9.98 -16.59 50.22
CA ILE A 57 8.90 -17.57 49.92
C ILE A 57 7.77 -16.75 49.28
N MET A 58 7.74 -16.67 47.95
CA MET A 58 6.52 -16.37 47.20
C MET A 58 6.44 -17.45 46.12
N PRO A 59 5.53 -18.43 46.24
CA PRO A 59 5.25 -19.33 45.15
C PRO A 59 4.41 -18.56 44.12
N ASP A 60 4.81 -18.66 42.85
CA ASP A 60 3.94 -18.40 41.72
C ASP A 60 3.49 -16.95 41.49
N ALA A 61 4.44 -16.04 41.28
CA ALA A 61 4.17 -14.82 40.52
C ALA A 61 4.97 -14.91 39.21
N GLU A 62 4.51 -15.81 38.34
CA GLU A 62 4.96 -15.95 36.96
C GLU A 62 4.73 -14.59 36.27
N ASN A 63 5.81 -13.84 36.04
CA ASN A 63 5.78 -12.64 35.23
C ASN A 63 5.36 -13.08 33.83
N PRO A 64 4.13 -12.80 33.36
CA PRO A 64 3.72 -13.27 32.05
C PRO A 64 4.66 -12.61 31.04
N ALA A 65 5.40 -13.43 30.29
CA ALA A 65 6.30 -12.97 29.26
C ALA A 65 5.56 -11.97 28.34
N PRO A 66 6.24 -10.91 27.85
CA PRO A 66 5.62 -10.02 26.87
C PRO A 66 5.06 -10.89 25.75
N LYS A 67 3.76 -10.74 25.47
CA LYS A 67 3.06 -11.50 24.43
C LYS A 67 3.94 -11.50 23.19
N LYS A 68 4.47 -12.67 22.84
CA LYS A 68 5.14 -12.91 21.57
C LYS A 68 4.10 -12.51 20.52
N SER A 69 4.31 -11.34 19.91
CA SER A 69 3.54 -10.91 18.76
C SER A 69 3.53 -12.08 17.80
N GLU A 70 2.34 -12.55 17.46
CA GLU A 70 2.12 -13.66 16.56
C GLU A 70 2.98 -13.41 15.32
N ASP A 71 3.88 -14.35 15.01
CA ASP A 71 4.51 -14.42 13.69
C ASP A 71 3.36 -14.66 12.72
N HIS A 72 2.73 -13.58 12.26
CA HIS A 72 2.02 -13.65 10.99
C HIS A 72 3.10 -14.01 9.99
N ASP A 73 2.99 -15.21 9.43
CA ASP A 73 3.69 -15.67 8.23
C ASP A 73 3.26 -14.77 7.06
N GLN A 74 3.64 -13.50 7.13
CA GLN A 74 3.40 -12.51 6.09
C GLN A 74 4.38 -12.89 4.98
N PRO A 75 3.91 -13.05 3.72
CA PRO A 75 4.82 -13.25 2.62
C PRO A 75 5.83 -12.10 2.58
N SER A 76 7.07 -12.43 2.94
CA SER A 76 8.03 -11.45 3.47
C SER A 76 8.62 -10.55 2.38
N ALA A 77 8.33 -10.76 1.10
CA ALA A 77 8.75 -9.87 0.04
C ALA A 77 7.91 -10.05 -1.23
N PRO A 78 7.61 -8.96 -1.96
CA PRO A 78 7.18 -9.07 -3.34
C PRO A 78 8.29 -9.74 -4.16
N ALA A 79 7.91 -10.62 -5.09
CA ALA A 79 8.88 -11.27 -5.96
C ALA A 79 9.55 -10.25 -6.88
N GLU A 80 10.86 -10.41 -7.09
CA GLU A 80 11.60 -9.61 -8.06
C GLU A 80 11.28 -10.08 -9.48
N LEU A 81 10.20 -9.55 -10.06
CA LEU A 81 9.77 -9.86 -11.43
C LEU A 81 10.34 -8.88 -12.44
N SER A 82 10.75 -9.35 -13.62
CA SER A 82 10.97 -8.44 -14.75
C SER A 82 9.65 -7.80 -15.21
N THR A 83 9.72 -6.67 -15.91
CA THR A 83 8.52 -5.97 -16.41
C THR A 83 7.71 -6.86 -17.36
N GLU A 84 8.39 -7.59 -18.26
CA GLU A 84 7.77 -8.51 -19.22
C GLU A 84 7.01 -9.64 -18.50
N GLU A 85 7.65 -10.27 -17.52
CA GLU A 85 7.03 -11.29 -16.69
C GLU A 85 5.82 -10.79 -15.88
N PHE A 86 5.89 -9.57 -15.35
CA PHE A 86 4.74 -8.95 -14.70
C PHE A 86 3.59 -8.79 -15.68
N HIS A 87 3.86 -8.33 -16.90
CA HIS A 87 2.84 -8.19 -17.93
C HIS A 87 2.18 -9.53 -18.26
N GLU A 88 2.99 -10.55 -18.57
CA GLU A 88 2.47 -11.89 -18.90
C GLU A 88 1.60 -12.46 -17.77
N ARG A 89 2.06 -12.39 -16.52
CA ARG A 89 1.33 -12.91 -15.36
C ARG A 89 0.07 -12.11 -15.06
N ALA A 90 0.14 -10.78 -15.09
CA ALA A 90 -1.02 -9.92 -14.83
C ALA A 90 -2.07 -10.04 -15.93
N ASP A 91 -1.64 -10.10 -17.20
CA ASP A 91 -2.55 -10.28 -18.33
C ASP A 91 -3.18 -11.67 -18.32
N ALA A 92 -2.42 -12.73 -18.02
CA ALA A 92 -2.98 -14.07 -17.86
C ALA A 92 -4.07 -14.10 -16.78
N TYR A 93 -3.77 -13.56 -15.59
CA TYR A 93 -4.72 -13.52 -14.47
C TYR A 93 -5.97 -12.68 -14.79
N LEU A 94 -5.80 -11.49 -15.37
CA LEU A 94 -6.93 -10.62 -15.70
C LEU A 94 -7.80 -11.21 -16.82
N ASN A 95 -7.20 -11.86 -17.83
CA ASN A 95 -7.96 -12.53 -18.88
C ASN A 95 -8.77 -13.71 -18.34
N GLU A 96 -8.18 -14.55 -17.48
CA GLU A 96 -8.91 -15.64 -16.82
C GLU A 96 -10.07 -15.10 -15.97
N LEU A 97 -9.82 -14.02 -15.22
CA LEU A 97 -10.87 -13.35 -14.45
C LEU A 97 -12.00 -12.82 -15.35
N VAL A 98 -11.68 -12.22 -16.49
CA VAL A 98 -12.67 -11.76 -17.47
C VAL A 98 -13.52 -12.92 -17.97
N GLU A 99 -12.91 -14.02 -18.41
CA GLU A 99 -13.64 -15.20 -18.89
C GLU A 99 -14.62 -15.74 -17.83
N LYS A 100 -14.20 -15.80 -16.57
CA LYS A 100 -15.04 -16.27 -15.47
C LYS A 100 -16.16 -15.28 -15.14
N LEU A 101 -15.90 -13.96 -15.25
CA LEU A 101 -16.91 -12.93 -15.06
C LEU A 101 -17.94 -12.89 -16.19
N GLU A 102 -17.52 -13.13 -17.44
CA GLU A 102 -18.42 -13.28 -18.59
C GLU A 102 -19.35 -14.50 -18.40
N GLN A 103 -18.82 -15.62 -17.88
CA GLN A 103 -19.64 -16.78 -17.50
C GLN A 103 -20.62 -16.46 -16.35
N ALA A 104 -20.22 -15.60 -15.40
CA ALA A 104 -21.11 -15.14 -14.34
C ALA A 104 -22.21 -14.21 -14.89
N GLN A 105 -21.87 -13.35 -15.86
CA GLN A 105 -22.81 -12.48 -16.57
C GLN A 105 -23.86 -13.25 -17.35
N GLU A 106 -23.54 -14.42 -17.91
CA GLU A 106 -24.55 -15.29 -18.55
C GLU A 106 -25.59 -15.81 -17.55
N LYS A 107 -25.20 -16.02 -16.29
CA LYS A 107 -26.08 -16.48 -15.21
C LYS A 107 -26.88 -15.35 -14.58
N ASP A 108 -26.25 -14.19 -14.38
CA ASP A 108 -26.87 -13.00 -13.81
C ASP A 108 -26.72 -11.80 -14.77
N PRO A 109 -27.80 -11.36 -15.45
CA PRO A 109 -27.76 -10.24 -16.38
C PRO A 109 -27.53 -8.88 -15.69
N GLN A 110 -27.45 -8.83 -14.35
CA GLN A 110 -27.11 -7.62 -13.60
C GLN A 110 -25.60 -7.38 -13.48
N ILE A 111 -24.78 -8.29 -13.99
CA ILE A 111 -23.33 -8.16 -14.05
C ILE A 111 -22.93 -7.57 -15.40
N GLU A 112 -22.19 -6.47 -15.40
CA GLU A 112 -21.56 -5.90 -16.60
C GLU A 112 -20.04 -5.94 -16.43
N VAL A 113 -19.34 -6.48 -17.43
CA VAL A 113 -17.88 -6.63 -17.44
C VAL A 113 -17.33 -5.83 -18.60
N GLU A 114 -16.36 -4.94 -18.34
CA GLU A 114 -15.67 -4.18 -19.38
C GLU A 114 -14.16 -4.25 -19.13
N TYR A 115 -13.42 -4.82 -20.09
CA TYR A 115 -11.96 -4.89 -20.03
C TYR A 115 -11.32 -4.08 -21.16
N ALA A 116 -10.57 -3.04 -20.79
CA ALA A 116 -9.91 -2.15 -21.74
C ALA A 116 -8.56 -1.63 -21.20
N ALA A 117 -7.53 -1.72 -22.04
CA ALA A 117 -6.20 -1.15 -21.77
C ALA A 117 -5.57 -1.53 -20.40
N GLY A 118 -5.82 -2.76 -19.93
CA GLY A 118 -5.33 -3.23 -18.63
C GLY A 118 -6.15 -2.73 -17.42
N VAL A 119 -7.34 -2.19 -17.68
CA VAL A 119 -8.34 -1.84 -16.67
C VAL A 119 -9.55 -2.73 -16.88
N LEU A 120 -9.94 -3.45 -15.83
CA LEU A 120 -11.15 -4.27 -15.76
C LEU A 120 -12.15 -3.56 -14.85
N GLU A 121 -13.29 -3.16 -15.41
CA GLU A 121 -14.42 -2.61 -14.69
C GLU A 121 -15.52 -3.68 -14.61
N VAL A 122 -16.02 -3.92 -13.40
CA VAL A 122 -17.09 -4.88 -13.14
C VAL A 122 -18.19 -4.15 -12.39
N LYS A 123 -19.39 -4.08 -12.96
CA LYS A 123 -20.58 -3.55 -12.28
C LYS A 123 -21.46 -4.70 -11.87
N VAL A 124 -21.76 -4.79 -10.59
CA VAL A 124 -22.69 -5.76 -10.03
C VAL A 124 -23.76 -4.98 -9.28
N LYS A 125 -24.95 -4.88 -9.87
CA LYS A 125 -26.07 -4.10 -9.30
C LYS A 125 -25.67 -2.63 -9.06
N ASP A 126 -25.57 -2.20 -7.81
CA ASP A 126 -25.18 -0.83 -7.41
C ASP A 126 -23.68 -0.69 -7.08
N ASN A 127 -22.91 -1.78 -7.15
CA ASN A 127 -21.50 -1.83 -6.81
C ASN A 127 -20.64 -1.84 -8.07
N SER A 128 -19.59 -1.00 -8.11
CA SER A 128 -18.63 -0.96 -9.21
C SER A 128 -17.24 -1.28 -8.70
N TYR A 129 -16.66 -2.35 -9.22
CA TYR A 129 -15.30 -2.79 -8.93
C TYR A 129 -14.40 -2.40 -10.09
N VAL A 130 -13.20 -1.90 -9.77
CA VAL A 130 -12.21 -1.54 -10.79
C VAL A 130 -10.88 -2.19 -10.45
N LEU A 131 -10.40 -3.05 -11.34
CA LEU A 131 -9.06 -3.63 -11.28
C LEU A 131 -8.19 -2.95 -12.34
N ASN A 132 -7.06 -2.38 -11.94
CA ASN A 132 -6.17 -1.63 -12.82
C ASN A 132 -4.75 -2.18 -12.71
N LYS A 133 -4.20 -2.62 -13.85
CA LYS A 133 -2.81 -3.02 -13.97
C LYS A 133 -1.92 -1.79 -13.91
N GLN A 134 -0.95 -1.78 -12.99
CA GLN A 134 0.03 -0.70 -12.82
C GLN A 134 1.45 -1.18 -13.16
N PRO A 135 1.83 -1.20 -14.45
CA PRO A 135 3.17 -1.62 -14.89
C PRO A 135 4.34 -0.93 -14.19
N PRO A 136 4.32 0.40 -13.93
CA PRO A 136 5.45 1.06 -13.27
C PRO A 136 5.76 0.51 -11.87
N ASN A 137 4.73 0.04 -11.17
CA ASN A 137 4.85 -0.49 -9.82
C ASN A 137 4.88 -2.02 -9.79
N ARG A 138 4.62 -2.70 -10.92
CA ARG A 138 4.38 -4.15 -11.01
C ARG A 138 3.28 -4.62 -10.04
N GLN A 139 2.20 -3.86 -9.99
CA GLN A 139 1.07 -4.10 -9.08
C GLN A 139 -0.25 -4.18 -9.83
N ILE A 140 -1.24 -4.81 -9.21
CA ILE A 140 -2.64 -4.70 -9.59
C ILE A 140 -3.36 -3.91 -8.50
N TRP A 141 -4.08 -2.86 -8.88
CA TRP A 141 -4.87 -2.06 -7.95
C TRP A 141 -6.34 -2.46 -8.05
N LEU A 142 -6.98 -2.69 -6.92
CA LEU A 142 -8.42 -2.94 -6.82
C LEU A 142 -9.07 -1.73 -6.15
N SER A 143 -10.18 -1.26 -6.71
CA SER A 143 -11.12 -0.38 -6.05
C SER A 143 -12.40 -1.18 -5.84
N SER A 144 -12.66 -1.58 -4.59
CA SER A 144 -13.90 -2.25 -4.19
C SER A 144 -14.78 -1.30 -3.36
N PRO A 145 -16.10 -1.25 -3.59
CA PRO A 145 -17.02 -0.50 -2.73
C PRO A 145 -17.17 -1.13 -1.33
N LEU A 146 -16.79 -2.41 -1.18
CA LEU A 146 -16.87 -3.14 0.08
C LEU A 146 -15.56 -3.05 0.87
N SER A 147 -14.44 -3.38 0.23
CA SER A 147 -13.13 -3.47 0.89
C SER A 147 -12.22 -2.26 0.66
N GLY A 148 -12.66 -1.30 -0.16
CA GLY A 148 -11.92 -0.08 -0.47
C GLY A 148 -10.77 -0.29 -1.46
N PRO A 149 -9.84 0.68 -1.55
CA PRO A 149 -8.69 0.59 -2.43
C PRO A 149 -7.63 -0.37 -1.86
N LYS A 150 -7.24 -1.37 -2.64
CA LYS A 150 -6.18 -2.34 -2.33
C LYS A 150 -5.15 -2.40 -3.45
N ARG A 151 -3.94 -2.82 -3.11
CA ARG A 151 -2.82 -2.97 -4.05
C ARG A 151 -2.22 -4.35 -3.84
N PHE A 152 -2.10 -5.11 -4.90
CA PHE A 152 -1.59 -6.47 -4.84
C PHE A 152 -0.23 -6.51 -5.52
N ASP A 153 0.68 -7.19 -4.86
CA ASP A 153 2.00 -7.49 -5.33
C ASP A 153 2.07 -8.98 -5.64
N TRP A 154 2.84 -9.35 -6.67
CA TRP A 154 3.06 -10.77 -6.96
C TRP A 154 3.99 -11.36 -5.92
N VAL A 155 3.53 -12.41 -5.25
CA VAL A 155 4.31 -13.17 -4.28
C VAL A 155 4.43 -14.58 -4.81
N VAL A 156 5.66 -15.09 -4.89
CA VAL A 156 5.90 -16.50 -5.19
C VAL A 156 5.80 -17.28 -3.89
N ALA A 157 4.90 -18.26 -3.82
CA ALA A 157 4.85 -19.19 -2.71
C ALA A 157 6.14 -20.03 -2.76
N GLN A 158 6.99 -19.87 -1.75
CA GLN A 158 8.26 -20.55 -1.70
C GLN A 158 8.02 -22.02 -1.30
N GLU A 159 7.77 -22.89 -2.27
CA GLU A 159 7.75 -24.33 -2.05
C GLU A 159 9.14 -24.77 -1.55
N GLY A 160 9.18 -25.27 -0.32
CA GLY A 160 10.40 -25.33 0.49
C GLY A 160 11.58 -26.03 -0.17
N LEU A 161 12.77 -25.40 -0.08
CA LEU A 161 14.17 -25.89 -0.26
C LEU A 161 14.54 -26.82 -1.43
N ASN A 162 13.59 -27.42 -2.15
CA ASN A 162 13.78 -28.42 -3.20
C ASN A 162 13.02 -28.09 -4.49
N ALA A 163 12.24 -27.00 -4.54
CA ALA A 163 11.56 -26.57 -5.74
C ALA A 163 12.56 -25.95 -6.73
N LYS A 164 12.56 -26.49 -7.95
CA LYS A 164 13.41 -26.07 -9.06
C LYS A 164 13.15 -24.60 -9.36
N GLU A 165 14.22 -23.79 -9.35
CA GLU A 165 14.19 -22.36 -9.65
C GLU A 165 13.46 -22.15 -11.00
N GLY A 166 12.26 -21.56 -10.96
CA GLY A 166 11.45 -21.25 -12.16
C GLY A 166 10.03 -21.82 -12.20
N SER A 167 9.59 -22.66 -11.24
CA SER A 167 8.21 -23.20 -11.20
C SER A 167 7.44 -22.89 -9.92
N GLY A 168 7.84 -21.87 -9.16
CA GLY A 168 7.07 -21.44 -8.00
C GLY A 168 5.73 -20.87 -8.43
N GLN A 169 4.63 -21.48 -7.99
CA GLN A 169 3.30 -20.90 -8.13
C GLN A 169 3.26 -19.62 -7.28
N GLY A 170 2.79 -18.53 -7.87
CA GLY A 170 2.63 -17.27 -7.17
C GLY A 170 1.18 -16.83 -7.15
N ASP A 171 0.89 -15.90 -6.26
CA ASP A 171 -0.42 -15.31 -6.09
C ASP A 171 -0.29 -13.79 -5.90
N TRP A 172 -1.38 -13.08 -6.19
CA TRP A 172 -1.49 -11.64 -6.01
C TRP A 172 -1.91 -11.34 -4.58
N VAL A 173 -0.97 -10.93 -3.73
CA VAL A 173 -1.21 -10.75 -2.29
C VAL A 173 -1.12 -9.29 -1.88
N TYR A 174 -2.02 -8.85 -1.02
CA TYR A 174 -1.94 -7.55 -0.38
C TYR A 174 -1.05 -7.61 0.86
N LEU A 175 0.18 -7.10 0.76
CA LEU A 175 1.21 -7.17 1.81
C LEU A 175 0.85 -6.49 3.14
N ARG A 176 -0.24 -5.72 3.21
CA ARG A 176 -0.67 -5.07 4.45
C ARG A 176 -1.47 -5.99 5.37
N ASP A 177 -2.39 -6.76 4.79
CA ASP A 177 -3.30 -7.63 5.55
C ASP A 177 -3.12 -9.13 5.22
N GLY A 178 -2.32 -9.45 4.21
CA GLY A 178 -2.07 -10.82 3.74
C GLY A 178 -3.18 -11.39 2.86
N SER A 179 -4.18 -10.60 2.46
CA SER A 179 -5.31 -11.09 1.65
C SER A 179 -4.90 -11.30 0.20
N SER A 180 -5.28 -12.43 -0.39
CA SER A 180 -5.13 -12.68 -1.82
C SER A 180 -6.21 -11.98 -2.64
N LEU A 181 -5.85 -11.54 -3.85
CA LEU A 181 -6.78 -10.98 -4.83
C LEU A 181 -7.85 -12.01 -5.19
N THR A 182 -7.42 -13.27 -5.38
CA THR A 182 -8.28 -14.42 -5.66
C THR A 182 -9.37 -14.60 -4.60
N ASP A 183 -9.00 -14.51 -3.32
CA ASP A 183 -9.95 -14.63 -2.21
C ASP A 183 -10.97 -13.48 -2.19
N ILE A 184 -10.52 -12.27 -2.49
CA ILE A 184 -11.40 -11.09 -2.52
C ILE A 184 -12.39 -11.20 -3.69
N VAL A 185 -11.90 -11.56 -4.87
CA VAL A 185 -12.74 -11.81 -6.04
C VAL A 185 -13.77 -12.90 -5.75
N LYS A 186 -13.34 -14.02 -5.15
CA LYS A 186 -14.24 -15.11 -4.79
C LYS A 186 -15.29 -14.68 -3.76
N LYS A 187 -14.92 -13.88 -2.77
CA LYS A 187 -15.83 -13.42 -1.72
C LYS A 187 -16.81 -12.34 -2.19
N GLU A 188 -16.36 -11.42 -3.04
CA GLU A 188 -17.14 -10.24 -3.44
C GLU A 188 -17.90 -10.45 -4.75
N LEU A 189 -17.36 -11.25 -5.68
CA LEU A 189 -17.92 -11.49 -7.02
C LEU A 189 -18.41 -12.93 -7.22
N ASP A 190 -18.21 -13.83 -6.25
CA ASP A 190 -18.52 -15.26 -6.34
C ASP A 190 -17.82 -15.95 -7.54
N VAL A 191 -16.65 -15.44 -7.92
CA VAL A 191 -15.85 -15.93 -9.05
C VAL A 191 -14.60 -16.64 -8.55
N ASN A 192 -14.41 -17.89 -8.98
CA ASN A 192 -13.20 -18.65 -8.67
C ASN A 192 -12.18 -18.51 -9.81
N VAL A 193 -11.08 -17.82 -9.53
CA VAL A 193 -9.92 -17.67 -10.43
C VAL A 193 -8.79 -18.52 -9.87
N GLY A 194 -8.14 -19.32 -10.70
CA GLY A 194 -7.11 -20.25 -10.26
C GLY A 194 -7.50 -21.72 -10.37
N VAL A 195 -6.44 -22.55 -10.35
CA VAL A 195 -6.52 -24.00 -10.53
C VAL A 195 -7.48 -24.57 -9.49
N GLU A 196 -8.49 -25.26 -10.01
CA GLU A 196 -9.47 -26.01 -9.24
C GLU A 196 -8.73 -26.84 -8.18
N ASP A 197 -8.95 -26.54 -6.90
CA ASP A 197 -8.69 -27.48 -5.82
C ASP A 197 -9.70 -28.63 -6.04
N GLU A 198 -9.38 -29.55 -6.94
CA GLU A 198 -9.93 -30.89 -6.90
C GLU A 198 -9.48 -31.49 -5.56
N GLY A 199 -10.33 -31.30 -4.56
CA GLY A 199 -10.24 -32.02 -3.31
C GLY A 199 -10.16 -33.52 -3.58
N PRO A 200 -9.43 -34.28 -2.75
CA PRO A 200 -9.16 -35.68 -3.02
C PRO A 200 -10.48 -36.48 -3.03
N ILE A 201 -10.71 -37.17 -4.14
CA ILE A 201 -11.69 -38.25 -4.33
C ILE A 201 -11.50 -39.38 -3.31
#